data_AF-A0A960UBF8-F1
#
_entry.id   AF-A0A960UBF8-F1
#
_cell.length_a   1.000
_cell.length_b   1.000
_cell.length_c   1.000
_cell.angle_alpha   90.00
_cell.angle_beta   90.00
_cell.angle_gamma   90.00
#
_symmetry.space_group_name_H-M   'P 1'
#
loop_
_entity.id
_entity.type
_entity.pdbx_description
1 polymer ?
#
loop_
_entity_poly.entity_id
_entity_poly.type
_entity_poly.pdbx_seq_one_letter_code
_entity_poly.pdbx_strand_id
1 'polypeptide(L)' 'MKELTQKQELVLKFITRIIRDRGFPPTIREIGDEFQITAKGAYDHLKAIEKKGYIRTYKNQSRAIELIRHSAEEP' A
#
# COMPACT_ATOMS: atom_id res chain seq x y z
N MET A 1 -3.90 -7.03 -18.00
CA MET A 1 -3.68 -6.81 -16.54
C MET A 1 -3.12 -5.41 -16.37
N LYS A 2 -3.64 -4.57 -15.48
CA LYS A 2 -3.08 -3.22 -15.27
C LYS A 2 -1.95 -3.30 -14.26
N GLU A 3 -0.72 -3.33 -14.75
CA GLU A 3 0.50 -3.26 -13.96
C GLU A 3 0.49 -2.04 -13.03
N LEU A 4 1.12 -2.17 -11.85
CA LEU A 4 1.31 -1.08 -10.91
C LEU A 4 2.14 0.02 -11.57
N THR A 5 1.82 1.29 -11.31
CA THR A 5 2.76 2.36 -11.68
C THR A 5 3.96 2.29 -10.75
N GLN A 6 5.12 2.83 -11.17
CA GLN A 6 6.33 2.87 -10.32
C GLN A 6 6.03 3.39 -8.91
N LYS A 7 5.26 4.48 -8.79
CA LYS A 7 4.87 5.04 -7.48
C LYS A 7 4.01 4.08 -6.65
N GLN A 8 3.06 3.40 -7.27
CA GLN A 8 2.19 2.42 -6.59
C GLN A 8 2.97 1.18 -6.15
N GLU A 9 3.92 0.72 -6.97
CA GLU A 9 4.81 -0.38 -6.62
C GLU A 9 5.70 -0.02 -5.43
N LEU A 10 6.27 1.19 -5.40
CA LEU A 10 7.03 1.68 -4.26
C LEU A 10 6.19 1.72 -2.99
N VAL A 11 4.94 2.22 -3.07
CA VAL A 11 4.00 2.23 -1.93
C VAL A 11 3.71 0.81 -1.44
N LEU A 12 3.47 -0.14 -2.35
CA LEU A 12 3.24 -1.54 -2.01
C LEU A 12 4.49 -2.19 -1.36
N LYS A 13 5.68 -1.93 -1.90
CA LYS A 13 6.96 -2.38 -1.34
C LYS A 13 7.18 -1.82 0.06
N PHE A 14 6.89 -0.53 0.27
CA PHE A 14 6.97 0.11 1.58
C PHE A 14 6.03 -0.55 2.59
N ILE A 15 4.76 -0.73 2.24
CA ILE A 15 3.78 -1.42 3.10
C ILE A 15 4.26 -2.83 3.46
N THR A 16 4.75 -3.58 2.46
CA THR A 16 5.27 -4.94 2.67
C THR A 16 6.48 -4.95 3.60
N ARG A 17 7.40 -4.01 3.42
CA ARG A 17 8.57 -3.85 4.30
C ARG A 17 8.14 -3.56 5.74
N ILE A 18 7.23 -2.61 5.95
CA ILE A 18 6.77 -2.23 7.29
C ILE A 18 6.05 -3.39 7.98
N ILE A 19 5.20 -4.13 7.27
CA ILE A 19 4.53 -5.31 7.84
C ILE A 19 5.56 -6.38 8.22
N ARG A 20 6.57 -6.63 7.38
CA ARG A 20 7.64 -7.60 7.65
C ARG A 20 8.51 -7.19 8.85
N ASP A 21 8.84 -5.90 8.95
CA ASP A 21 9.75 -5.36 9.96
C ASP A 21 9.08 -5.16 11.32
N ARG A 22 7.87 -4.58 11.33
CA ARG A 22 7.15 -4.19 12.55
C ARG A 22 6.04 -5.16 12.95
N GLY A 23 5.60 -6.04 12.05
CA GLY A 23 4.48 -6.96 12.29
C GLY A 23 3.09 -6.34 12.09
N PHE A 24 2.99 -5.07 11.68
CA PHE A 24 1.70 -4.39 11.43
C PHE A 24 1.79 -3.42 10.24
N PRO A 25 0.68 -3.17 9.53
CA PRO A 25 0.67 -2.25 8.39
C PRO A 25 0.87 -0.79 8.81
N PRO A 26 1.51 0.03 7.95
CA PRO A 26 1.61 1.46 8.18
C PRO A 26 0.24 2.12 8.06
N THR A 27 0.12 3.29 8.67
CA THR A 27 -1.05 4.16 8.53
C THR A 27 -0.99 4.97 7.23
N ILE A 28 -2.14 5.49 6.79
CA ILE A 28 -2.21 6.39 5.62
C ILE A 28 -1.31 7.62 5.80
N ARG A 29 -1.18 8.13 7.03
CA ARG A 29 -0.30 9.26 7.36
C ARG A 29 1.17 8.88 7.18
N GLU A 30 1.61 7.77 7.76
CA GLU A 30 3.00 7.28 7.58
C GLU A 30 3.37 7.08 6.10
N ILE A 31 2.43 6.59 5.28
CA ILE A 31 2.65 6.49 3.83
C ILE A 31 2.76 7.89 3.21
N GLY A 32 1.92 8.84 3.62
CA GLY A 32 2.01 10.23 3.18
C GLY A 32 3.35 10.87 3.50
N ASP A 33 3.82 10.71 4.74
CA ASP A 33 5.09 11.24 5.21
C ASP A 33 6.28 10.62 4.46
N GLU A 34 6.32 9.29 4.28
CA GLU A 34 7.40 8.60 3.55
C GLU A 34 7.51 9.06 2.09
N PHE A 35 6.38 9.25 1.41
CA PHE A 35 6.34 9.61 0.00
C PHE A 35 6.23 11.13 -0.25
N GLN A 36 6.28 11.95 0.81
CA GLN A 36 6.09 13.39 0.77
C GLN A 36 4.81 13.82 0.02
N ILE A 37 3.72 13.09 0.28
CA ILE A 37 2.40 13.36 -0.30
C ILE A 37 1.37 13.59 0.80
N THR A 38 0.26 14.22 0.43
CA THR A 38 -0.86 14.38 1.35
C THR A 38 -1.47 13.03 1.71
N ALA A 39 -2.08 12.94 2.89
CA ALA A 39 -2.82 11.74 3.31
C ALA A 39 -3.90 11.33 2.29
N LYS A 40 -4.51 12.32 1.61
CA LYS A 40 -5.44 12.06 0.51
C LYS A 40 -4.75 11.41 -0.68
N GLY A 41 -3.58 11.91 -1.10
CA GLY A 41 -2.79 11.30 -2.15
C GLY A 41 -2.37 9.86 -1.82
N ALA A 42 -1.95 9.61 -0.58
CA ALA A 42 -1.64 8.26 -0.11
C ALA A 42 -2.87 7.34 -0.18
N TYR A 43 -4.03 7.82 0.25
CA TYR A 43 -5.29 7.07 0.13
C TYR A 43 -5.67 6.78 -1.33
N ASP A 44 -5.50 7.75 -2.24
CA ASP A 44 -5.77 7.58 -3.67
C ASP A 44 -4.85 6.49 -4.27
N HIS A 45 -3.58 6.45 -3.87
CA HIS A 45 -2.66 5.36 -4.24
C HIS A 45 -3.11 4.01 -3.69
N LEU A 46 -3.46 3.93 -2.41
CA LEU A 46 -3.95 2.69 -1.79
C LEU A 46 -5.19 2.14 -2.51
N LYS A 47 -6.16 3.01 -2.84
CA LYS A 47 -7.35 2.63 -3.60
C LYS A 47 -7.02 2.10 -4.99
N ALA A 48 -6.04 2.70 -5.66
CA ALA A 48 -5.60 2.22 -6.97
C ALA A 48 -4.92 0.84 -6.89
N ILE A 49 -4.10 0.62 -5.86
CA ILE A 49 -3.43 -0.67 -5.59
C ILE A 49 -4.48 -1.74 -5.22
N GLU A 50 -5.47 -1.39 -4.40
CA GLU A 50 -6.59 -2.26 -4.03
C GLU A 50 -7.42 -2.65 -5.25
N LYS A 51 -7.76 -1.70 -6.12
CA LYS A 51 -8.50 -1.96 -7.35
C LYS A 51 -7.75 -2.90 -8.30
N LYS A 52 -6.43 -2.97 -8.18
CA LYS A 52 -5.56 -3.89 -8.94
C LYS A 52 -5.41 -5.25 -8.26
N GLY A 53 -5.96 -5.44 -7.06
CA GLY A 53 -5.99 -6.72 -6.36
C GLY A 53 -4.73 -7.05 -5.55
N TYR A 54 -3.87 -6.07 -5.27
CA TYR A 54 -2.64 -6.30 -4.50
C TYR A 54 -2.84 -6.16 -2.99
N ILE A 55 -3.74 -5.26 -2.57
CA ILE A 55 -4.06 -5.02 -1.16
C ILE A 55 -5.56 -4.93 -0.96
N ARG A 56 -5.98 -4.98 0.30
CA ARG A 56 -7.33 -4.66 0.72
C ARG A 56 -7.28 -3.65 1.86
N THR A 57 -8.14 -2.65 1.79
CA THR A 57 -8.26 -1.59 2.77
C THR A 57 -9.63 -1.64 3.44
N TYR A 58 -9.68 -1.60 4.78
CA TYR A 58 -10.96 -1.53 5.49
C TYR A 58 -11.21 -0.10 5.96
N LYS A 59 -12.37 0.45 5.58
CA LYS A 59 -12.84 1.72 6.12
C LYS A 59 -13.08 1.53 7.63
N ASN A 60 -12.75 2.55 8.44
CA ASN A 60 -12.83 2.60 9.91
C ASN A 60 -11.62 2.12 10.74
N GLN A 61 -10.49 1.73 10.16
CA GLN A 61 -9.31 1.39 10.95
C GLN A 61 -8.04 2.03 10.38
N SER A 62 -7.30 2.74 11.22
CA SER A 62 -6.05 3.42 10.84
C SER A 62 -4.97 2.46 10.32
N ARG A 63 -5.07 1.17 10.68
CA ARG A 63 -4.15 0.08 10.31
C ARG A 63 -4.86 -1.08 9.60
N ALA A 64 -5.88 -0.77 8.80
CA ALA A 64 -6.57 -1.79 8.03
C ALA A 64 -6.04 -1.88 6.60
N ILE A 65 -4.77 -2.25 6.45
CA ILE A 65 -4.20 -2.62 5.16
C ILE A 65 -3.81 -4.09 5.25
N GLU A 66 -4.44 -4.91 4.42
CA GLU A 66 -4.13 -6.33 4.26
C GLU A 66 -3.44 -6.55 2.92
N LEU A 67 -2.33 -7.28 2.92
CA LEU A 67 -1.65 -7.68 1.69
C LEU A 67 -2.37 -8.90 1.10
N ILE A 68 -2.78 -8.79 -0.17
CA ILE A 68 -3.48 -9.87 -0.89
C ILE A 68 -2.53 -10.56 -1.87
N ARG A 69 -1.65 -9.78 -2.53
CA ARG A 69 -0.61 -10.30 -3.40
C ARG A 69 0.70 -9.59 -3.14
N HIS A 70 1.77 -10.37 -3.09
CA HIS A 70 3.11 -9.83 -3.19
C HIS A 70 3.37 -9.52 -4.66
N SER A 71 4.01 -8.38 -4.96
CA SER A 71 4.42 -8.00 -6.32
C SER A 71 5.54 -8.89 -6.89
N ALA A 72 5.67 -10.11 -6.38
CA ALA A 72 6.50 -11.16 -6.94
C ALA A 72 5.64 -11.94 -7.94
N GLU A 73 5.48 -11.35 -9.14
CA GLU A 73 5.55 -12.21 -10.32
C GLU A 73 7.03 -12.55 -10.49
N GLU A 74 7.47 -13.59 -9.78
CA GLU A 74 8.54 -14.43 -10.32
C GLU A 74 7.82 -15.50 -11.17
N PRO A 75 8.23 -15.69 -12.44
CA PRO A 75 7.63 -16.68 -13.35
C PRO A 75 7.78 -18.12 -12.87
#